data_AF-A0A971SED2-F1
#
_entry.id   AF-A0A971SED2-F1
#
_cell.length_a   1.000
_cell.length_b   1.000
_cell.length_c   1.000
_cell.angle_alpha   90.00
_cell.angle_beta   90.00
_cell.angle_gamma   90.00
#
_symmetry.space_group_name_H-M   'P 1'
#
loop_
_entity.id
_entity.type
_entity.pdbx_description
1 polymer ?
#
loop_
_entity_poly.entity_id
_entity_poly.type
_entity_poly.pdbx_seq_one_letter_code
_entity_poly.pdbx_strand_id
1 'polypeptide(L)'
;MRFETDKTTIDLGYTPVENMFIHTYLSLANGDQIKVYLYALSNAHSNNKEEITNDMIAFEMGLSEGQVIDAWAYWQEKGLVEVKGNTVVLKSLRNNYINQLMGYDTSENQMEKEIIDSSFDNVDKLSAHEKKLIEDIEEFISQGKDVRINLQNNEIQAIHNLIRELNLTHDYFLYAYGMASVEADSKTVPLITKYIRNWYTDGAVDEASLDALLEKKNNEKKDKEEYISKKKSSKKPSLPKDDRMSREERKRFIENKMKNRDLMPRRKK
;
A
#
# COMPACT_ATOMS: atom_id res chain seq x y z
N MET A 1 -18.31 -2.15 -27.44
CA MET A 1 -17.76 -0.97 -28.14
C MET A 1 -16.30 -1.25 -28.43
N ARG A 2 -15.82 -0.92 -29.63
CA ARG A 2 -14.40 -1.03 -29.99
C ARG A 2 -13.81 0.36 -29.86
N PHE A 3 -12.79 0.48 -29.01
CA PHE A 3 -12.07 1.72 -28.77
C PHE A 3 -10.78 1.66 -29.58
N GLU A 4 -10.51 2.69 -30.37
CA GLU A 4 -9.29 2.84 -31.17
C GLU A 4 -8.71 4.22 -30.89
N THR A 5 -7.38 4.30 -30.76
CA THR A 5 -6.64 5.55 -30.68
C THR A 5 -6.02 5.83 -32.04
N ASP A 6 -5.86 7.11 -32.39
CA ASP A 6 -5.16 7.51 -33.61
C ASP A 6 -3.73 6.95 -33.58
N LYS A 7 -3.31 6.35 -34.71
CA LYS A 7 -1.96 5.81 -34.87
C LYS A 7 -1.08 6.94 -35.41
N THR A 8 -0.34 7.61 -34.55
CA THR A 8 0.77 8.45 -35.01
C THR A 8 1.87 7.55 -35.55
N THR A 9 2.49 7.94 -36.67
CA THR A 9 3.61 7.20 -37.26
C THR A 9 4.90 7.35 -36.45
N ILE A 10 4.93 8.32 -35.53
CA ILE A 10 6.06 8.64 -34.64
C ILE A 10 5.50 8.71 -33.22
N ASP A 11 6.09 7.94 -32.31
CA ASP A 11 5.87 8.06 -30.87
C ASP A 11 7.00 8.92 -30.29
N LEU A 12 6.65 10.13 -29.86
CA LEU A 12 7.59 11.07 -29.24
C LEU A 12 7.67 10.87 -27.72
N GLY A 13 6.93 9.90 -27.18
CA GLY A 13 6.79 9.68 -25.75
C GLY A 13 6.05 10.81 -25.04
N TYR A 14 5.76 10.58 -23.76
CA TYR A 14 5.27 11.60 -22.85
C TYR A 14 5.80 11.30 -21.45
N THR A 15 6.07 12.35 -20.68
CA THR A 15 6.56 12.22 -19.31
C THR A 15 5.46 12.63 -18.34
N PRO A 16 4.80 11.69 -17.64
CA PRO A 16 3.76 12.03 -16.69
C PRO A 16 4.37 12.69 -15.44
N VAL A 17 3.88 13.87 -15.08
CA VAL A 17 4.25 14.57 -13.85
C VAL A 17 3.04 14.55 -12.91
N GLU A 18 3.24 14.10 -11.67
CA GLU A 18 2.15 14.06 -10.69
C GLU A 18 1.68 15.49 -10.32
N ASN A 19 0.36 15.72 -10.25
CA ASN A 19 -0.17 17.02 -9.82
C ASN A 19 0.32 17.43 -8.42
N MET A 20 0.62 16.46 -7.55
CA MET A 20 1.21 16.75 -6.24
C MET A 20 2.60 17.39 -6.35
N PHE A 21 3.40 17.01 -7.35
CA PHE A 21 4.67 17.67 -7.65
C PHE A 21 4.45 19.15 -7.97
N ILE A 22 3.50 19.43 -8.87
CA ILE A 22 3.17 20.77 -9.33
C ILE A 22 2.74 21.66 -8.16
N HIS A 23 1.81 21.17 -7.33
CA HIS A 23 1.26 21.98 -6.24
C HIS A 23 2.21 22.14 -5.04
N THR A 24 3.13 21.19 -4.82
CA THR A 24 3.93 21.14 -3.59
C THR A 24 5.37 21.61 -3.80
N TYR A 25 5.98 21.26 -4.92
CA TYR A 25 7.43 21.41 -5.11
C TYR A 25 7.81 22.40 -6.21
N LEU A 26 6.98 22.55 -7.24
CA LEU A 26 7.32 23.35 -8.42
C LEU A 26 7.63 24.83 -8.08
N SER A 27 6.90 25.42 -7.13
CA SER A 27 7.13 26.81 -6.71
C SER A 27 8.28 26.99 -5.71
N LEU A 28 8.71 25.90 -5.06
CA LEU A 28 9.77 25.92 -4.04
C LEU A 28 11.16 25.72 -4.65
N ALA A 29 11.24 25.04 -5.79
CA ALA A 29 12.47 24.79 -6.51
C ALA A 29 12.81 25.93 -7.48
N ASN A 30 14.10 26.16 -7.70
CA ASN A 30 14.55 27.07 -8.75
C ASN A 30 14.45 26.42 -10.15
N GLY A 31 14.60 27.23 -11.19
CA GLY A 31 14.46 26.76 -12.58
C GLY A 31 15.43 25.64 -12.95
N ASP A 32 16.66 25.68 -12.44
CA ASP A 32 17.68 24.68 -12.76
C ASP A 32 17.39 23.34 -12.09
N GLN A 33 16.97 23.36 -10.82
CA GLN A 33 16.51 22.19 -10.07
C GLN A 33 15.33 21.51 -10.79
N ILE A 34 14.37 22.29 -11.29
CA ILE A 34 13.20 21.76 -12.02
C ILE A 34 13.62 21.12 -13.34
N LYS A 35 14.51 21.78 -14.11
CA LYS A 35 15.04 21.23 -15.37
C LYS A 35 15.70 19.87 -15.15
N VAL A 36 16.61 19.79 -14.18
CA VAL A 36 17.34 18.57 -13.85
C VAL A 36 16.39 17.43 -13.46
N TYR A 37 15.39 17.71 -12.61
CA TYR A 37 14.39 16.73 -12.20
C TYR A 37 13.53 16.23 -13.38
N LEU A 38 12.97 17.13 -14.19
CA LEU A 38 12.10 16.78 -15.30
C LEU A 38 12.87 16.04 -16.40
N TYR A 39 14.13 16.40 -16.65
CA TYR A 39 14.99 15.70 -17.60
C TYR A 39 15.25 14.26 -17.14
N ALA A 40 15.64 14.05 -15.88
CA ALA A 40 15.83 12.70 -15.37
C ALA A 40 14.52 11.90 -15.34
N LEU A 41 13.39 12.52 -15.00
CA LEU A 41 12.08 11.88 -15.04
C LEU A 41 11.71 11.45 -16.46
N SER A 42 11.97 12.30 -17.45
CA SER A 42 11.73 11.97 -18.86
C SER A 42 12.55 10.77 -19.31
N ASN A 43 13.82 10.73 -18.95
CA ASN A 43 14.69 9.60 -19.28
C ASN A 43 14.30 8.32 -18.54
N ALA A 44 13.88 8.40 -17.28
CA ALA A 44 13.37 7.26 -16.52
C ALA A 44 12.07 6.68 -17.10
N HIS A 45 11.28 7.50 -17.80
CA HIS A 45 10.08 7.08 -18.53
C HIS A 45 10.34 6.69 -19.98
N SER A 46 11.55 6.94 -20.49
CA SER A 46 11.92 6.54 -21.84
C SER A 46 12.23 5.04 -21.89
N ASN A 47 12.05 4.42 -23.05
CA ASN A 47 12.51 3.04 -23.27
C ASN A 47 14.04 2.96 -23.48
N ASN A 48 14.73 4.10 -23.44
CA ASN A 48 16.18 4.16 -23.58
C ASN A 48 16.84 3.79 -22.23
N LYS A 49 17.81 2.88 -22.28
CA LYS A 49 18.56 2.40 -21.11
C LYS A 49 19.98 2.95 -21.07
N GLU A 50 20.28 3.96 -21.89
CA GLU A 50 21.57 4.64 -21.83
C GLU A 50 21.79 5.24 -20.45
N GLU A 51 23.00 5.05 -19.93
CA GLU A 51 23.42 5.67 -18.68
C GLU A 51 23.62 7.16 -18.91
N ILE A 52 22.99 7.97 -18.07
CA ILE A 52 23.06 9.43 -18.15
C ILE A 52 23.96 9.93 -17.04
N THR A 53 25.06 10.58 -17.43
CA THR A 53 26.00 11.19 -16.49
C THR A 53 25.61 12.63 -16.17
N ASN A 54 26.13 13.17 -15.06
CA ASN A 54 25.90 14.57 -14.70
C ASN A 54 26.42 15.53 -15.79
N ASP A 55 27.53 15.19 -16.45
CA ASP A 55 28.07 15.97 -17.57
C ASP A 55 27.11 16.05 -18.76
N MET A 56 26.44 14.95 -19.09
CA MET A 56 25.44 14.93 -20.17
C MET A 56 24.24 15.81 -19.81
N ILE A 57 23.75 15.69 -18.57
CA ILE A 57 22.63 16.53 -18.09
C ILE A 57 23.02 18.00 -18.11
N ALA A 58 24.23 18.32 -17.65
CA ALA A 58 24.76 19.67 -17.63
C ALA A 58 24.80 20.25 -19.05
N PHE A 59 25.35 19.49 -20.00
CA PHE A 59 25.41 19.90 -21.40
C PHE A 59 24.02 20.12 -22.01
N GLU A 60 23.12 19.13 -21.90
CA GLU A 60 21.78 19.18 -22.50
C GLU A 60 20.90 20.29 -21.89
N MET A 61 21.03 20.52 -20.58
CA MET A 61 20.23 21.53 -19.88
C MET A 61 20.85 22.93 -19.85
N GLY A 62 22.06 23.09 -20.40
CA GLY A 62 22.79 24.36 -20.38
C GLY A 62 23.21 24.78 -18.97
N LEU A 63 23.65 23.83 -18.16
CA LEU A 63 24.09 23.99 -16.77
C LEU A 63 25.56 23.61 -16.62
N SER A 64 26.16 23.97 -15.48
CA SER A 64 27.42 23.37 -15.03
C SER A 64 27.16 22.05 -14.30
N GLU A 65 28.15 21.16 -14.29
CA GLU A 65 28.07 19.90 -13.53
C GLU A 65 27.79 20.16 -12.04
N GLY A 66 28.38 21.21 -11.47
CA GLY A 66 28.11 21.66 -10.09
C GLY A 66 26.64 21.99 -9.84
N GLN A 67 25.97 22.68 -10.78
CA GLN A 67 24.54 22.96 -10.67
C GLN A 67 23.67 21.69 -10.73
N VAL A 68 24.11 20.66 -11.47
CA VAL A 68 23.43 19.37 -11.52
C VAL A 68 23.58 18.63 -10.19
N ILE A 69 24.78 18.64 -9.61
CA ILE A 69 25.05 18.05 -8.28
C ILE A 69 24.23 18.78 -7.19
N ASP A 70 24.20 20.11 -7.22
CA ASP A 70 23.41 20.92 -6.28
C ASP A 70 21.91 20.64 -6.43
N ALA A 71 21.43 20.42 -7.66
CA ALA A 71 20.05 20.03 -7.90
C ALA A 71 19.74 18.65 -7.29
N TRP A 72 20.64 17.67 -7.41
CA TRP A 72 20.47 16.37 -6.76
C TRP A 72 20.46 16.46 -5.24
N ALA A 73 21.36 17.25 -4.65
CA ALA A 73 21.38 17.49 -3.21
C ALA A 73 20.06 18.09 -2.72
N TYR A 74 19.53 19.09 -3.44
CA TYR A 74 18.24 19.70 -3.13
C TYR A 74 17.08 18.68 -3.17
N TRP A 75 16.96 17.87 -4.22
CA TRP A 75 15.87 16.90 -4.32
C TRP A 75 16.00 15.74 -3.35
N GLN A 76 17.23 15.39 -2.96
CA GLN A 76 17.50 14.43 -1.90
C GLN A 76 17.05 14.97 -0.53
N GLU A 77 17.33 16.24 -0.24
CA GLU A 77 16.85 16.92 0.98
C GLU A 77 15.31 16.94 1.04
N LYS A 78 14.64 17.19 -0.09
CA LYS A 78 13.17 17.13 -0.18
C LYS A 78 12.62 15.71 -0.16
N GLY A 79 13.47 14.68 -0.19
CA GLY A 79 13.06 13.28 -0.17
C GLY A 79 12.44 12.77 -1.46
N LEU A 80 12.56 13.49 -2.57
CA LEU A 80 12.06 13.04 -3.89
C LEU A 80 13.10 12.22 -4.65
N VAL A 81 14.38 12.30 -4.25
CA VAL A 81 15.48 11.62 -4.91
C VAL A 81 16.33 10.87 -3.89
N GLU A 82 16.93 9.78 -4.32
CA GLU A 82 17.98 9.07 -3.60
C GLU A 82 19.13 8.76 -4.54
N VAL A 83 20.32 9.26 -4.22
CA VAL A 83 21.55 9.00 -4.98
C VAL A 83 22.31 7.86 -4.31
N LYS A 84 22.52 6.75 -5.02
CA LYS A 84 23.29 5.58 -4.58
C LYS A 84 24.46 5.34 -5.53
N GLY A 85 25.64 5.86 -5.20
CA GLY A 85 26.79 5.83 -6.11
C GLY A 85 26.45 6.55 -7.42
N ASN A 86 26.48 5.82 -8.54
CA ASN A 86 26.13 6.35 -9.87
C ASN A 86 24.64 6.24 -10.21
N THR A 87 23.81 5.69 -9.32
CA THR A 87 22.38 5.48 -9.57
C THR A 87 21.55 6.56 -8.89
N VAL A 88 20.73 7.27 -9.68
CA VAL A 88 19.74 8.24 -9.18
C VAL A 88 18.35 7.61 -9.21
N VAL A 89 17.72 7.46 -8.05
CA VAL A 89 16.37 6.90 -7.92
C VAL A 89 15.38 8.03 -7.62
N LEU A 90 14.44 8.26 -8.54
CA LEU A 90 13.29 9.13 -8.33
C LEU A 90 12.25 8.40 -7.47
N LYS A 91 11.92 8.94 -6.30
CA LYS A 91 10.99 8.31 -5.37
C LYS A 91 9.54 8.58 -5.76
N SER A 92 8.69 7.59 -5.51
CA SER A 92 7.25 7.78 -5.64
C SER A 92 6.75 8.78 -4.60
N LEU A 93 6.28 9.92 -5.10
CA LEU A 93 5.60 10.97 -4.34
C LEU A 93 4.43 10.41 -3.53
N ARG A 94 3.63 9.51 -4.12
CA ARG A 94 2.55 8.79 -3.43
C ARG A 94 3.06 7.97 -2.24
N ASN A 95 4.14 7.21 -2.40
CA ASN A 95 4.69 6.41 -1.31
C ASN A 95 5.27 7.30 -0.21
N ASN A 96 5.94 8.39 -0.57
CA ASN A 96 6.42 9.38 0.40
C ASN A 96 5.28 9.95 1.24
N TYR A 97 4.17 10.34 0.60
CA TYR A 97 2.99 10.86 1.29
C TYR A 97 2.34 9.81 2.21
N ILE A 98 2.23 8.56 1.77
CA ILE A 98 1.72 7.46 2.60
C ILE A 98 2.62 7.23 3.81
N ASN A 99 3.94 7.20 3.63
CA ASN A 99 4.89 7.00 4.72
C ASN A 99 4.78 8.12 5.76
N GLN A 100 4.66 9.36 5.31
CA GLN A 100 4.47 10.52 6.18
C GLN A 100 3.15 10.45 6.96
N LEU A 101 2.04 10.08 6.31
CA LEU A 101 0.74 9.90 6.98
C LEU A 101 0.73 8.75 8.00
N MET A 102 1.51 7.71 7.73
CA MET A 102 1.61 6.52 8.57
C MET A 102 2.60 6.69 9.73
N GLY A 103 3.26 7.85 9.85
CA GLY A 103 4.24 8.12 10.90
C GLY A 103 5.55 7.34 10.74
N TYR A 104 5.85 6.85 9.54
CA TYR A 104 7.18 6.32 9.22
C TYR A 104 8.12 7.51 9.01
N ASP A 105 8.63 8.08 10.11
CA ASP A 105 9.59 9.17 10.07
C ASP A 105 10.88 8.71 9.37
N THR A 106 11.25 9.41 8.29
CA THR A 106 12.43 9.08 7.47
C THR A 106 13.74 9.43 8.17
N SER A 107 13.67 10.13 9.31
CA SER A 107 14.79 10.53 10.16
C SER A 107 15.34 9.40 11.03
N GLU A 108 14.52 8.43 11.45
CA GLU A 108 15.00 7.27 12.21
C GLU A 108 15.73 6.24 11.32
N ASN A 109 15.57 6.36 10.01
CA ASN A 109 16.04 5.39 9.03
C ASN A 109 17.44 5.67 8.43
N GLN A 110 18.19 6.69 8.87
CA GLN A 110 19.59 6.83 8.42
C GLN A 110 20.51 5.80 9.11
N MET A 111 20.29 5.55 10.40
CA MET A 111 21.00 4.50 11.14
C MET A 111 20.50 3.10 10.73
N GLU A 112 19.19 2.99 10.45
CA GLU A 112 18.58 1.73 9.98
C GLU A 112 18.94 1.42 8.52
N LYS A 113 19.10 2.41 7.63
CA LYS A 113 19.58 2.19 6.25
C LYS A 113 21.05 1.77 6.19
N GLU A 114 21.94 2.30 7.03
CA GLU A 114 23.33 1.80 7.09
C GLU A 114 23.38 0.36 7.60
N ILE A 115 22.51 0.00 8.56
CA ILE A 115 22.35 -1.39 9.02
C ILE A 115 21.74 -2.27 7.91
N ILE A 116 20.71 -1.82 7.22
CA ILE A 116 20.01 -2.58 6.16
C ILE A 116 20.89 -2.74 4.90
N ASP A 117 21.69 -1.73 4.53
CA ASP A 117 22.62 -1.80 3.39
C ASP A 117 23.81 -2.72 3.71
N SER A 118 24.26 -2.77 4.99
CA SER A 118 25.18 -3.81 5.48
C SER A 118 24.54 -5.21 5.61
N SER A 119 23.21 -5.31 5.45
CA SER A 119 22.43 -6.55 5.59
C SER A 119 22.04 -7.18 4.26
N PHE A 120 22.25 -6.50 3.13
CA PHE A 120 21.98 -7.05 1.79
C PHE A 120 22.88 -8.26 1.46
N ASP A 121 24.02 -8.39 2.15
CA ASP A 121 24.98 -9.50 2.04
C ASP A 121 24.69 -10.71 2.96
N ASN A 122 23.64 -10.68 3.80
CA ASN A 122 23.46 -11.69 4.87
C ASN A 122 22.46 -12.82 4.56
N VAL A 123 21.87 -12.90 3.36
CA VAL A 123 21.01 -14.06 2.99
C VAL A 123 21.83 -15.37 3.03
N ASP A 124 23.14 -15.30 2.78
CA ASP A 124 24.05 -16.45 2.90
C ASP A 124 24.40 -16.82 4.36
N LYS A 125 24.03 -16.01 5.36
CA LYS A 125 24.30 -16.25 6.79
C LYS A 125 23.08 -16.65 7.62
N LEU A 126 21.97 -17.04 7.00
CA LEU A 126 20.86 -17.63 7.75
C LEU A 126 21.29 -18.93 8.41
N SER A 127 21.01 -19.06 9.70
CA SER A 127 21.17 -20.31 10.43
C SER A 127 20.29 -21.41 9.83
N ALA A 128 20.65 -22.68 10.05
CA ALA A 128 19.84 -23.80 9.60
C ALA A 128 18.39 -23.74 10.15
N HIS A 129 18.23 -23.16 11.35
CA HIS A 129 16.94 -22.97 11.99
C HIS A 129 16.08 -21.93 11.26
N GLU A 130 16.66 -20.79 10.87
CA GLU A 130 15.95 -19.73 10.13
C GLU A 130 15.58 -20.18 8.71
N LYS A 131 16.43 -20.98 8.07
CA LYS A 131 16.11 -21.59 6.75
C LYS A 131 14.90 -22.51 6.85
N LYS A 132 14.86 -23.35 7.89
CA LYS A 132 13.72 -24.22 8.15
C LYS A 132 12.44 -23.42 8.38
N LEU A 133 12.52 -22.33 9.14
CA LEU A 133 11.35 -21.47 9.39
C LEU A 133 10.77 -20.87 8.11
N ILE A 134 11.65 -20.40 7.22
CA ILE A 134 11.24 -19.85 5.93
C ILE A 134 10.56 -20.92 5.09
N GLU A 135 11.11 -22.13 5.05
CA GLU A 135 10.51 -23.27 4.35
C GLU A 135 9.11 -23.59 4.90
N ASP A 136 8.95 -23.65 6.23
CA ASP A 136 7.67 -23.90 6.90
C ASP A 136 6.63 -22.80 6.57
N ILE A 137 7.05 -21.54 6.48
CA ILE A 137 6.18 -20.41 6.09
C ILE A 137 5.83 -20.47 4.60
N GLU A 138 6.79 -20.75 3.71
CA GLU A 138 6.53 -20.93 2.29
C GLU A 138 5.55 -22.08 2.03
N GLU A 139 5.69 -23.19 2.76
CA GLU A 139 4.75 -24.29 2.73
C GLU A 139 3.35 -23.83 3.15
N PHE A 140 3.23 -23.15 4.29
CA PHE A 140 1.95 -22.62 4.78
C PHE A 140 1.28 -21.64 3.80
N ILE A 141 2.04 -20.75 3.17
CA ILE A 141 1.51 -19.77 2.20
C ILE A 141 1.10 -20.45 0.89
N SER A 142 1.77 -21.54 0.53
CA SER A 142 1.46 -22.35 -0.65
C SER A 142 0.23 -23.24 -0.48
N GLN A 143 -0.23 -23.51 0.75
CA GLN A 143 -1.41 -24.33 0.99
C GLN A 143 -2.66 -23.78 0.27
N GLY A 144 -3.28 -24.64 -0.54
CA GLY A 144 -4.50 -24.33 -1.30
C GLY A 144 -4.26 -23.63 -2.64
N LYS A 145 -3.01 -23.53 -3.10
CA LYS A 145 -2.64 -22.95 -4.40
C LYS A 145 -2.01 -23.99 -5.29
N ASP A 146 -2.25 -23.88 -6.60
CA ASP A 146 -1.69 -24.79 -7.61
C ASP A 146 -0.18 -24.58 -7.83
N VAL A 147 0.37 -23.47 -7.32
CA VAL A 147 1.78 -23.07 -7.48
C VAL A 147 2.39 -22.77 -6.13
N ARG A 148 3.61 -23.26 -5.90
CA ARG A 148 4.42 -22.96 -4.72
C ARG A 148 4.75 -21.46 -4.69
N ILE A 149 4.46 -20.81 -3.57
CA ILE A 149 4.84 -19.43 -3.32
C ILE A 149 6.12 -19.43 -2.52
N ASN A 150 7.12 -18.73 -3.07
CA ASN A 150 8.38 -18.47 -2.39
C ASN A 150 8.36 -17.06 -1.85
N LEU A 151 8.97 -16.88 -0.68
CA LEU A 151 9.11 -15.56 -0.08
C LEU A 151 10.11 -14.72 -0.87
N GLN A 152 9.81 -13.44 -1.02
CA GLN A 152 10.75 -12.50 -1.61
C GLN A 152 11.87 -12.18 -0.59
N ASN A 153 13.05 -11.78 -1.07
CA ASN A 153 14.19 -11.50 -0.19
C ASN A 153 13.90 -10.46 0.90
N ASN A 154 13.15 -9.41 0.56
CA ASN A 154 12.71 -8.39 1.52
C ASN A 154 11.76 -8.96 2.61
N GLU A 155 10.92 -9.93 2.27
CA GLU A 155 10.04 -10.60 3.22
C GLU A 155 10.82 -11.54 4.15
N ILE A 156 11.78 -12.28 3.61
CA ILE A 156 12.71 -13.11 4.39
C ILE A 156 13.46 -12.26 5.41
N GLN A 157 13.98 -11.10 4.98
CA GLN A 157 14.69 -10.18 5.87
C GLN A 157 13.76 -9.58 6.94
N ALA A 158 12.52 -9.24 6.58
CA ALA A 158 11.55 -8.75 7.56
C ALA A 158 11.25 -9.79 8.66
N ILE A 159 11.11 -11.07 8.28
CA ILE A 159 10.94 -12.18 9.22
C ILE A 159 12.18 -12.33 10.11
N HIS A 160 13.37 -12.38 9.50
CA HIS A 160 14.64 -12.51 10.20
C HIS A 160 14.86 -11.40 11.25
N ASN A 161 14.64 -10.15 10.85
CA ASN A 161 14.81 -9.00 11.72
C ASN A 161 13.81 -9.04 12.88
N LEU A 162 12.55 -9.37 12.62
CA LEU A 162 11.52 -9.43 13.67
C LEU A 162 11.82 -10.50 14.73
N ILE A 163 12.29 -11.67 14.29
CA ILE A 163 12.67 -12.76 15.20
C ILE A 163 13.81 -12.34 16.11
N ARG A 164 14.83 -11.68 15.57
CA ARG A 164 15.97 -11.20 16.35
C ARG A 164 15.64 -10.01 17.24
N GLU A 165 14.83 -9.09 16.75
CA GLU A 165 14.36 -7.91 17.49
C GLU A 165 13.61 -8.31 18.76
N LEU A 166 12.70 -9.27 18.63
CA LEU A 166 11.79 -9.68 19.71
C LEU A 166 12.24 -10.98 20.42
N ASN A 167 13.36 -11.57 20.00
CA ASN A 167 13.88 -12.87 20.44
C ASN A 167 12.80 -13.97 20.42
N LEU A 168 12.04 -14.05 19.34
CA LEU A 168 10.96 -15.03 19.20
C LEU A 168 11.50 -16.43 18.94
N THR A 169 10.85 -17.44 19.50
CA THR A 169 11.14 -18.83 19.16
C THR A 169 10.51 -19.18 17.81
N HIS A 170 11.11 -20.12 17.08
CA HIS A 170 10.58 -20.63 15.80
C HIS A 170 9.14 -21.15 15.95
N ASP A 171 8.89 -21.95 16.98
CA ASP A 171 7.59 -22.56 17.22
C ASP A 171 6.51 -21.50 17.47
N TYR A 172 6.82 -20.51 18.32
CA TYR A 172 5.91 -19.39 18.56
C TYR A 172 5.67 -18.55 17.30
N PHE A 173 6.73 -18.27 16.52
CA PHE A 173 6.58 -17.47 15.31
C PHE A 173 5.64 -18.14 14.30
N LEU A 174 5.77 -19.45 14.08
CA LEU A 174 4.88 -20.20 13.19
C LEU A 174 3.45 -20.21 13.69
N TYR A 175 3.25 -20.47 14.99
CA TYR A 175 1.93 -20.44 15.61
C TYR A 175 1.27 -19.06 15.44
N ALA A 176 1.99 -18.00 15.79
CA ALA A 176 1.52 -16.63 15.65
C ALA A 176 1.27 -16.26 14.18
N TYR A 177 2.09 -16.73 13.23
CA TYR A 177 1.88 -16.51 11.80
C TYR A 177 0.55 -17.13 11.32
N GLY A 178 0.26 -18.36 11.74
CA GLY A 178 -1.00 -19.04 11.44
C GLY A 178 -2.21 -18.30 12.01
N MET A 179 -2.16 -17.93 13.31
CA MET A 179 -3.24 -17.21 13.97
C MET A 179 -3.48 -15.82 13.36
N ALA A 180 -2.40 -15.10 13.04
CA ALA A 180 -2.49 -13.79 12.39
C ALA A 180 -3.10 -13.91 11.00
N SER A 181 -2.84 -15.01 10.29
CA SER A 181 -3.41 -15.22 8.96
C SER A 181 -4.93 -15.36 9.01
N VAL A 182 -5.44 -16.05 10.04
CA VAL A 182 -6.88 -16.21 10.27
C VAL A 182 -7.53 -14.89 10.68
N GLU A 183 -6.95 -14.15 11.64
CA GLU A 183 -7.51 -12.86 12.08
C GLU A 183 -7.48 -11.78 10.98
N ALA A 184 -6.46 -11.82 10.11
CA ALA A 184 -6.27 -10.82 9.04
C ALA A 184 -6.93 -11.19 7.71
N ASP A 185 -7.42 -12.43 7.55
CA ASP A 185 -7.86 -13.01 6.27
C ASP A 185 -6.83 -12.81 5.14
N SER A 186 -5.55 -12.98 5.48
CA SER A 186 -4.43 -12.74 4.57
C SER A 186 -3.24 -13.61 4.96
N LYS A 187 -2.35 -13.90 4.02
CA LYS A 187 -1.10 -14.64 4.24
C LYS A 187 0.16 -13.80 3.97
N THR A 188 0.02 -12.49 3.77
CA THR A 188 1.11 -11.61 3.35
C THR A 188 2.05 -11.23 4.50
N VAL A 189 3.35 -11.45 4.33
CA VAL A 189 4.35 -11.23 5.38
C VAL A 189 4.30 -9.82 6.00
N PRO A 190 4.17 -8.72 5.23
CA PRO A 190 4.13 -7.37 5.82
C PRO A 190 2.95 -7.14 6.76
N LEU A 191 1.80 -7.76 6.48
CA LEU A 191 0.63 -7.63 7.34
C LEU A 191 0.77 -8.52 8.58
N ILE A 192 1.21 -9.77 8.39
CA ILE A 192 1.35 -10.75 9.46
C ILE A 192 2.39 -10.31 10.49
N THR A 193 3.56 -9.86 10.04
CA THR A 193 4.62 -9.31 10.92
C THR A 193 4.12 -8.15 11.78
N LYS A 194 3.23 -7.29 11.24
CA LYS A 194 2.56 -6.23 12.00
C LYS A 194 1.65 -6.76 13.10
N TYR A 195 0.86 -7.81 12.82
CA TYR A 195 0.02 -8.45 13.84
C TYR A 195 0.86 -9.04 14.97
N ILE A 196 1.91 -9.79 14.62
CA ILE A 196 2.81 -10.43 15.59
C ILE A 196 3.48 -9.36 16.48
N ARG A 197 3.99 -8.27 15.90
CA ARG A 197 4.57 -7.17 16.67
C ARG A 197 3.56 -6.54 17.63
N ASN A 198 2.34 -6.29 17.17
CA ASN A 198 1.29 -5.73 18.03
C ASN A 198 0.92 -6.67 19.19
N TRP A 199 0.82 -7.96 18.93
CA TRP A 199 0.52 -8.95 19.97
C TRP A 199 1.65 -9.08 20.98
N TYR A 200 2.90 -9.03 20.53
CA TYR A 200 4.05 -8.99 21.41
C TYR A 200 4.02 -7.75 22.32
N THR A 201 3.73 -6.57 21.76
CA THR A 201 3.55 -5.32 22.54
C THR A 201 2.39 -5.42 23.53
N ASP A 202 1.31 -6.14 23.17
CA ASP A 202 0.18 -6.42 24.05
C ASP A 202 0.51 -7.50 25.13
N GLY A 203 1.71 -8.09 25.09
CA GLY A 203 2.23 -9.03 26.07
C GLY A 203 2.11 -10.52 25.70
N ALA A 204 1.72 -10.85 24.46
CA ALA A 204 1.73 -12.22 23.96
C ALA A 204 3.14 -12.63 23.52
N VAL A 205 3.85 -13.35 24.39
CA VAL A 205 5.23 -13.81 24.17
C VAL A 205 5.34 -15.31 23.97
N ASP A 206 4.25 -16.05 24.17
CA ASP A 206 4.14 -17.50 24.06
C ASP A 206 2.74 -17.89 23.56
N GLU A 207 2.58 -19.15 23.14
CA GLU A 207 1.32 -19.64 22.55
C GLU A 207 0.12 -19.44 23.51
N ALA A 208 0.31 -19.73 24.80
CA ALA A 208 -0.76 -19.61 25.79
C ALA A 208 -1.15 -18.15 26.05
N SER A 209 -0.18 -17.23 26.10
CA SER A 209 -0.48 -15.80 26.26
C SER A 209 -1.15 -15.22 25.02
N LEU A 210 -0.80 -15.68 23.82
CA LEU A 210 -1.47 -15.29 22.58
C LEU A 210 -2.94 -15.74 22.57
N ASP A 211 -3.22 -17.00 22.90
CA ASP A 211 -4.59 -17.52 22.93
C ASP A 211 -5.46 -16.75 23.91
N ALA A 212 -4.95 -16.51 25.13
CA ALA A 212 -5.66 -15.72 26.14
C ALA A 212 -5.97 -14.30 25.65
N LEU A 213 -5.05 -13.68 24.89
CA LEU A 213 -5.23 -12.35 24.31
C LEU A 213 -6.31 -12.34 23.23
N LEU A 214 -6.33 -13.36 22.36
CA LEU A 214 -7.31 -13.50 21.30
C LEU A 214 -8.70 -13.82 21.86
N GLU A 215 -8.80 -14.67 22.87
CA GLU A 215 -10.06 -14.93 23.58
C GLU A 215 -10.63 -13.66 24.22
N LYS A 216 -9.77 -12.87 24.90
CA LYS A 216 -10.18 -11.59 25.49
C LYS A 216 -10.70 -10.62 24.43
N LYS A 217 -9.98 -10.46 23.31
CA LYS A 217 -10.40 -9.59 22.20
C LYS A 217 -11.72 -10.04 21.57
N ASN A 218 -11.94 -11.36 21.45
CA ASN A 218 -13.18 -11.91 20.90
C ASN A 218 -14.38 -11.74 21.84
N ASN A 219 -14.18 -11.89 23.15
CA ASN A 219 -15.23 -11.64 24.14
C ASN A 219 -15.63 -10.16 24.18
N GLU A 220 -14.65 -9.24 24.13
CA GLU A 220 -14.93 -7.80 24.06
C GLU A 220 -15.67 -7.39 22.77
N LYS A 221 -15.40 -8.05 21.63
CA LYS A 221 -16.16 -7.84 20.38
C LYS A 221 -17.62 -8.28 20.57
N LYS A 222 -17.86 -9.48 21.14
CA LYS A 222 -19.22 -10.00 21.40
C LYS A 222 -20.00 -9.09 22.34
N ASP A 223 -19.39 -8.62 23.43
CA ASP A 223 -20.04 -7.73 24.39
C ASP A 223 -20.43 -6.38 23.76
N LYS A 224 -19.59 -5.84 22.86
CA LYS A 224 -19.88 -4.61 22.12
C LYS A 224 -21.00 -4.80 21.10
N GLU A 225 -21.03 -5.93 20.39
CA GLU A 225 -22.10 -6.27 19.44
C GLU A 225 -23.44 -6.50 20.15
N GLU A 226 -23.41 -7.17 21.31
CA GLU A 226 -24.58 -7.37 22.16
C GLU A 226 -25.09 -6.03 22.72
N TYR A 227 -24.20 -5.13 23.14
CA TYR A 227 -24.58 -3.78 23.57
C TYR A 227 -25.21 -2.96 22.44
N ILE A 228 -24.64 -2.99 21.24
CA ILE A 228 -25.16 -2.26 20.07
C ILE A 228 -26.53 -2.82 19.63
N SER A 229 -26.71 -4.15 19.66
CA SER A 229 -27.99 -4.78 19.33
C SER A 229 -29.10 -4.40 20.33
N LYS A 230 -28.79 -4.40 21.64
CA LYS A 230 -29.69 -3.92 22.70
C LYS A 230 -30.04 -2.43 22.57
N LYS A 231 -29.09 -1.60 22.13
CA LYS A 231 -29.32 -0.16 21.88
C LYS A 231 -30.13 0.13 20.61
N LYS A 232 -30.07 -0.76 19.61
CA LYS A 232 -30.91 -0.72 18.41
C LYS A 232 -32.35 -1.15 18.70
N SER A 233 -32.57 -2.15 19.57
CA SER A 233 -33.92 -2.58 19.96
C SER A 233 -34.62 -1.59 20.90
N SER A 234 -33.88 -0.74 21.63
CA SER A 234 -34.44 0.27 22.54
C SER A 234 -34.79 1.62 21.88
N LYS A 235 -34.50 1.82 20.58
CA LYS A 235 -34.93 3.04 19.85
C LYS A 235 -36.40 2.93 19.46
N LYS A 236 -37.28 3.72 20.11
CA LYS A 236 -38.66 3.95 19.64
C LYS A 236 -38.65 4.47 18.19
N PRO A 237 -39.62 4.09 17.34
CA PRO A 237 -39.66 4.55 15.95
C PRO A 237 -40.01 6.04 15.92
N SER A 238 -39.02 6.90 15.66
CA SER A 238 -39.25 8.30 15.33
C SER A 238 -39.14 8.47 13.82
N LEU A 239 -40.27 8.32 13.11
CA LEU A 239 -40.63 8.92 11.82
C LEU A 239 -42.02 8.40 11.42
N PRO A 240 -42.93 9.24 10.88
CA PRO A 240 -44.18 8.76 10.30
C PRO A 240 -43.88 7.75 9.18
N LYS A 241 -44.64 6.64 9.12
CA LYS A 241 -44.49 5.62 8.07
C LYS A 241 -44.53 6.31 6.70
N ASP A 242 -43.50 6.10 5.89
CA ASP A 242 -43.43 6.62 4.53
C ASP A 242 -44.52 5.93 3.70
N ASP A 243 -45.64 6.63 3.47
CA ASP A 243 -46.86 6.14 2.81
C ASP A 243 -46.71 6.01 1.28
N ARG A 244 -45.47 5.76 0.83
CA ARG A 244 -45.11 5.66 -0.58
C ARG A 244 -45.20 4.19 -0.99
N MET A 245 -46.15 3.87 -1.88
CA MET A 245 -46.30 2.54 -2.47
C MET A 245 -44.95 1.95 -2.89
N SER A 246 -44.69 0.70 -2.54
CA SER A 246 -43.49 -0.05 -2.93
C SER A 246 -43.36 -0.13 -4.45
N ARG A 247 -42.15 -0.37 -4.95
CA ARG A 247 -41.87 -0.50 -6.39
C ARG A 247 -42.72 -1.60 -7.05
N GLU A 248 -43.02 -2.66 -6.32
CA GLU A 248 -43.90 -3.75 -6.76
C GLU A 248 -45.38 -3.36 -6.75
N GLU A 249 -45.82 -2.63 -5.71
CA GLU A 249 -47.18 -2.10 -5.62
C GLU A 249 -47.46 -1.08 -6.73
N ARG A 250 -46.49 -0.21 -7.06
CA ARG A 250 -46.55 0.71 -8.20
C ARG A 250 -46.68 -0.04 -9.52
N LYS A 251 -45.95 -1.15 -9.68
CA LYS A 251 -46.00 -1.98 -10.89
C LYS A 251 -47.39 -2.61 -11.06
N ARG A 252 -47.95 -3.18 -9.98
CA ARG A 252 -49.31 -3.75 -9.96
C ARG A 252 -50.38 -2.68 -10.19
N PHE A 253 -50.21 -1.49 -9.62
CA PHE A 253 -51.11 -0.35 -9.82
C PHE A 253 -51.13 0.12 -11.28
N ILE A 254 -49.95 0.24 -11.91
CA ILE A 254 -49.82 0.60 -13.33
C ILE A 254 -50.41 -0.50 -14.22
N GLU A 255 -50.16 -1.77 -13.90
CA GLU A 255 -50.66 -2.92 -14.65
C GLU A 255 -52.21 -3.01 -14.59
N ASN A 256 -52.82 -2.75 -13.42
CA ASN A 256 -54.27 -2.64 -13.29
C ASN A 256 -54.83 -1.43 -14.04
N LYS A 257 -54.13 -0.28 -14.02
CA LYS A 257 -54.54 0.91 -14.80
C LYS A 257 -54.41 0.71 -16.31
N MET A 258 -53.48 -0.12 -16.76
CA MET A 258 -53.32 -0.47 -18.18
C MET A 258 -54.32 -1.53 -18.65
N LYS A 259 -54.84 -2.38 -17.76
CA LYS A 259 -55.92 -3.33 -18.08
C LYS A 259 -57.28 -2.63 -18.25
N ASN A 260 -57.57 -1.61 -17.44
CA ASN A 260 -58.74 -0.74 -17.63
C ASN A 260 -58.40 0.42 -18.58
N ARG A 261 -58.22 0.13 -19.88
CA ARG A 261 -58.06 1.17 -20.94
C ARG A 261 -59.39 1.90 -21.16
N ASP A 262 -59.76 2.84 -20.27
CA ASP A 262 -60.80 3.81 -20.64
C ASP A 262 -60.77 5.19 -19.96
N LEU A 263 -59.74 5.51 -19.16
CA LEU A 263 -59.64 6.85 -18.56
C LEU A 263 -58.19 7.38 -18.59
N MET A 264 -57.69 7.70 -19.78
CA MET A 264 -56.66 8.74 -19.89
C MET A 264 -57.34 10.03 -20.35
N PRO A 265 -57.18 11.16 -19.64
CA PRO A 265 -57.74 12.43 -20.08
C PRO A 265 -57.13 12.79 -21.42
N ARG A 266 -57.96 12.84 -22.48
CA ARG A 266 -57.56 13.37 -23.77
C ARG A 266 -57.16 14.83 -23.57
N ARG A 267 -55.91 15.17 -23.92
CA ARG A 267 -55.43 16.55 -24.01
C ARG A 267 -56.38 17.30 -24.94
N LYS A 268 -57.13 18.28 -24.43
CA LYS A 268 -57.86 19.23 -25.28
C LYS A 268 -56.81 20.01 -26.09
N LYS A 269 -56.99 20.05 -27.41
CA LYS A 269 -56.32 21.02 -28.28
C LYS A 269 -56.87 22.42 -28.00
#